data_AF-A0AA36GGM8-F1
#
_entry.id   AF-A0AA36GGM8-F1
#
_cell.length_a   1.000
_cell.length_b   1.000
_cell.length_c   1.000
_cell.angle_alpha   90.00
_cell.angle_beta   90.00
_cell.angle_gamma   90.00
#
_symmetry.space_group_name_H-M   'P 1'
#
loop_
_entity.id
_entity.type
_entity.pdbx_description
1 polymer ?
#
loop_
_entity_poly.entity_id
_entity_poly.type
_entity_poly.pdbx_seq_one_letter_code
_entity_poly.pdbx_strand_id
1 'polypeptide(L)'
;MFPLRAFARRMSHLAARYTGRGDVHVVDPSVDLRYLFENAGRLKRSLEERRRDINIAELKEKYEKWWAQYEKFTAATKGQSKEELSAAKKALREEQAGLLEALALPNFVDEVGKQERPMLKSSKHRDYLVQKGHMRVDKEIGVVHLVGYPVLIRNNLKTQFLEMFEDAILVSPSYFARAAILEGVNVPEQDFVRFTDGSETFPPTYLVGNSLCSLVSLFIRSQFVAQKNTWPIKLQSSGVSYHAKNDTIDLAYGRQRLKHCILALAISDEQMDEFANDSMTRIGALLDEGLKLDIKARKVTGKELRNFETQAIVFEDKGLEVARISWIGDYISRRLNVTADNGDFLRMVYVETNVDRVLARIFDNLVDGNDIPKSLRQAVGSSDAV
;
A
#
# COMPACT_ATOMS: atom_id res chain seq x y z
N MET A 1 31.09 -3.61 -23.88
CA MET A 1 30.12 -3.67 -24.99
C MET A 1 29.63 -5.10 -25.08
N PHE A 2 28.45 -5.40 -24.53
CA PHE A 2 27.88 -6.76 -24.46
C PHE A 2 26.67 -6.86 -25.40
N PRO A 3 26.56 -7.92 -26.22
CA PRO A 3 25.44 -8.07 -27.14
C PRO A 3 24.24 -8.67 -26.39
N LEU A 4 23.24 -7.84 -26.11
CA LEU A 4 21.90 -8.33 -25.77
C LEU A 4 21.30 -8.96 -27.02
N ARG A 5 21.28 -10.30 -27.08
CA ARG A 5 20.47 -11.03 -28.05
C ARG A 5 19.00 -10.67 -27.83
N ALA A 6 18.47 -9.84 -28.71
CA ALA A 6 17.05 -9.58 -28.87
C ALA A 6 16.37 -10.88 -29.33
N PHE A 7 15.91 -11.69 -28.37
CA PHE A 7 14.84 -12.64 -28.65
C PHE A 7 13.54 -11.86 -28.75
N ALA A 8 12.99 -11.85 -29.95
CA ALA A 8 11.71 -11.27 -30.30
C ALA A 8 10.60 -11.77 -29.33
N ARG A 9 10.21 -10.92 -28.38
CA ARG A 9 9.00 -11.12 -27.57
C ARG A 9 7.79 -10.77 -28.43
N ARG A 10 7.18 -11.78 -29.05
CA ARG A 10 5.83 -11.67 -29.61
C ARG A 10 4.86 -11.45 -28.44
N MET A 11 4.05 -10.39 -28.54
CA MET A 11 3.06 -9.99 -27.54
C MET A 11 2.04 -11.09 -27.25
N SER A 12 2.15 -11.71 -26.07
CA SER A 12 1.15 -12.58 -25.44
C SER A 12 0.55 -11.86 -24.22
N HIS A 13 -0.05 -10.69 -24.42
CA HIS A 13 -0.61 -9.90 -23.33
C HIS A 13 -2.05 -10.30 -23.03
N LEU A 14 -2.23 -11.07 -21.97
CA LEU A 14 -3.53 -11.41 -21.40
C LEU A 14 -4.00 -10.37 -20.36
N ALA A 15 -3.63 -9.11 -20.57
CA ALA A 15 -3.95 -7.98 -19.67
C ALA A 15 -4.67 -6.85 -20.42
N ALA A 16 -5.57 -7.22 -21.34
CA ALA A 16 -6.29 -6.25 -22.16
C ALA A 16 -7.78 -6.20 -21.79
N ARG A 17 -8.11 -5.78 -20.54
CA ARG A 17 -9.38 -5.08 -20.21
C ARG A 17 -9.60 -4.53 -18.78
N TYR A 18 -8.59 -4.09 -18.02
CA TYR A 18 -8.88 -3.62 -16.64
C TYR A 18 -9.72 -2.34 -16.51
N THR A 19 -10.08 -1.63 -17.59
CA THR A 19 -10.99 -0.46 -17.50
C THR A 19 -11.81 -0.23 -18.78
N GLY A 20 -12.47 -1.25 -19.36
CA GLY A 20 -13.54 -1.03 -20.36
C GLY A 20 -13.23 -0.28 -21.67
N ARG A 21 -12.01 0.24 -21.88
CA ARG A 21 -11.51 0.93 -23.08
C ARG A 21 -10.15 0.34 -23.44
N GLY A 22 -9.90 0.18 -24.72
CA GLY A 22 -8.86 -0.68 -25.32
C GLY A 22 -7.39 -0.28 -25.09
N ASP A 23 -7.03 0.32 -23.96
CA ASP A 23 -5.67 0.79 -23.73
C ASP A 23 -4.82 -0.18 -22.89
N VAL A 24 -3.62 -0.40 -23.38
CA VAL A 24 -2.64 -1.42 -22.99
C VAL A 24 -2.10 -1.15 -21.59
N HIS A 25 -2.60 -1.86 -20.57
CA HIS A 25 -2.03 -1.80 -19.22
C HIS A 25 -1.64 -3.20 -18.76
N VAL A 26 -0.38 -3.54 -19.06
CA VAL A 26 0.18 -4.87 -18.80
C VAL A 26 0.89 -4.88 -17.45
N VAL A 27 0.13 -5.13 -16.38
CA VAL A 27 0.63 -6.01 -15.34
C VAL A 27 0.14 -7.40 -15.75
N ASP A 28 1.04 -8.38 -15.81
CA ASP A 28 0.68 -9.76 -16.16
C ASP A 28 0.73 -10.54 -14.85
N PRO A 29 -0.37 -10.51 -14.07
CA PRO A 29 -0.43 -11.26 -12.84
C PRO A 29 -0.26 -12.74 -13.13
N SER A 30 0.18 -13.52 -12.14
CA SER A 30 -0.08 -14.96 -12.18
C SER A 30 -1.60 -15.16 -12.24
N VAL A 31 -2.10 -15.48 -13.42
CA VAL A 31 -3.55 -15.67 -13.65
C VAL A 31 -4.06 -17.01 -13.13
N ASP A 32 -3.16 -17.89 -12.69
CA ASP A 32 -3.50 -19.10 -11.95
C ASP A 32 -3.88 -18.73 -10.50
N LEU A 33 -5.18 -18.69 -10.27
CA LEU A 33 -5.84 -18.37 -9.01
C LEU A 33 -6.55 -19.60 -8.44
N ARG A 34 -6.32 -20.80 -9.00
CA ARG A 34 -6.98 -22.03 -8.56
C ARG A 34 -6.74 -22.32 -7.08
N TYR A 35 -5.55 -21.95 -6.58
CA TYR A 35 -5.18 -22.04 -5.16
C TYR A 35 -6.17 -21.33 -4.21
N LEU A 36 -6.87 -20.28 -4.68
CA LEU A 36 -7.89 -19.59 -3.88
C LEU A 36 -9.06 -20.51 -3.55
N PHE A 37 -9.38 -21.43 -4.45
CA PHE A 37 -10.54 -22.32 -4.38
C PHE A 37 -10.20 -23.72 -3.84
N GLU A 38 -8.92 -24.05 -3.70
CA GLU A 38 -8.46 -25.31 -3.09
C GLU A 38 -8.87 -25.41 -1.60
N ASN A 39 -8.90 -24.27 -0.90
CA ASN A 39 -9.36 -24.18 0.48
C ASN A 39 -10.56 -23.24 0.62
N ALA A 40 -11.71 -23.67 0.08
CA ALA A 40 -12.97 -22.93 0.15
C ALA A 40 -13.38 -22.57 1.60
N GLY A 41 -13.01 -23.39 2.58
CA GLY A 41 -13.27 -23.11 4.00
C GLY A 41 -12.49 -21.91 4.53
N ARG A 42 -11.19 -21.80 4.20
CA ARG A 42 -10.36 -20.64 4.55
C ARG A 42 -10.83 -19.37 3.81
N LEU A 43 -11.20 -19.50 2.54
CA LEU A 43 -11.73 -18.38 1.75
C LEU A 43 -13.03 -17.86 2.37
N LYS A 44 -13.96 -18.76 2.70
CA LYS A 44 -15.24 -18.41 3.34
C LYS A 44 -15.02 -17.64 4.64
N ARG A 45 -14.19 -18.18 5.54
CA ARG A 45 -13.86 -17.50 6.81
C ARG A 45 -13.25 -16.11 6.59
N SER A 46 -12.33 -15.99 5.63
CA SER A 46 -11.68 -14.72 5.32
C SER A 46 -12.68 -13.66 4.81
N LEU A 47 -13.65 -14.08 4.01
CA LEU A 47 -14.72 -13.21 3.51
C LEU A 47 -15.70 -12.81 4.62
N GLU A 48 -16.08 -13.75 5.49
CA GLU A 48 -16.93 -13.48 6.66
C GLU A 48 -16.30 -12.46 7.61
N GLU A 49 -15.01 -12.63 7.94
CA GLU A 49 -14.24 -11.69 8.78
C GLU A 49 -14.20 -10.27 8.18
N ARG A 50 -14.10 -10.18 6.85
CA ARG A 50 -14.12 -8.92 6.10
C ARG A 50 -15.52 -8.40 5.80
N ARG A 51 -16.58 -9.09 6.25
CA ARG A 51 -17.99 -8.76 5.98
C ARG A 51 -18.30 -8.64 4.48
N ARG A 52 -17.77 -9.58 3.69
CA ARG A 52 -18.02 -9.68 2.25
C ARG A 52 -18.98 -10.84 1.98
N ASP A 53 -20.06 -10.54 1.29
CA ASP A 53 -21.03 -11.54 0.82
C ASP A 53 -20.72 -11.90 -0.63
N ILE A 54 -20.02 -13.02 -0.84
CA ILE A 54 -19.62 -13.51 -2.16
C ILE A 54 -19.97 -15.00 -2.25
N ASN A 55 -20.67 -15.38 -3.31
CA ASN A 55 -20.96 -16.78 -3.61
C ASN A 55 -19.72 -17.48 -4.18
N ILE A 56 -18.96 -18.17 -3.30
CA ILE A 56 -17.71 -18.86 -3.67
C ILE A 56 -17.94 -19.93 -4.76
N ALA A 57 -19.06 -20.65 -4.72
CA ALA A 57 -19.34 -21.71 -5.67
C ALA A 57 -19.57 -21.16 -7.09
N GLU A 58 -20.40 -20.12 -7.20
CA GLU A 58 -20.64 -19.43 -8.47
C GLU A 58 -19.37 -18.80 -9.02
N LEU A 59 -18.58 -18.14 -8.16
CA LEU A 59 -17.33 -17.52 -8.56
C LEU A 59 -16.32 -18.56 -9.07
N LYS A 60 -16.19 -19.69 -8.37
CA LYS A 60 -15.34 -20.80 -8.80
C LYS A 60 -15.74 -21.30 -10.19
N GLU A 61 -17.03 -21.52 -10.42
CA GLU A 61 -17.54 -21.99 -11.71
C GLU A 61 -17.21 -21.00 -12.85
N LYS A 62 -17.45 -19.70 -12.64
CA LYS A 62 -17.10 -18.65 -13.62
C LYS A 62 -15.60 -18.62 -13.89
N TYR A 63 -14.78 -18.72 -12.84
CA TYR A 63 -13.33 -18.71 -12.99
C TYR A 63 -12.81 -19.96 -13.72
N GLU A 64 -13.33 -21.15 -13.42
CA GLU A 64 -12.97 -22.40 -14.10
C GLU A 64 -13.37 -22.36 -15.60
N LYS A 65 -14.54 -21.80 -15.92
CA LYS A 65 -14.95 -21.54 -17.31
C LYS A 65 -13.95 -20.63 -18.02
N TRP A 66 -13.56 -19.53 -17.39
CA TRP A 66 -12.56 -18.62 -17.93
C TRP A 66 -11.19 -19.31 -18.11
N TRP A 67 -10.74 -20.10 -17.11
CA TRP A 67 -9.47 -20.83 -17.15
C TRP A 67 -9.42 -21.83 -18.31
N ALA A 68 -10.51 -22.55 -18.56
CA ALA A 68 -10.59 -23.46 -19.70
C ALA A 68 -10.45 -22.72 -21.05
N GLN A 69 -10.97 -21.49 -21.18
CA GLN A 69 -10.74 -20.66 -22.36
C GLN A 69 -9.29 -20.14 -22.43
N TYR A 70 -8.68 -19.85 -21.29
CA TYR A 70 -7.27 -19.43 -21.20
C TYR A 70 -6.32 -20.52 -21.69
N GLU A 71 -6.56 -21.78 -21.31
CA GLU A 71 -5.77 -22.93 -21.78
C GLU A 71 -5.88 -23.12 -23.30
N LYS A 72 -7.10 -23.01 -23.85
CA LYS A 72 -7.34 -23.04 -25.31
C LYS A 72 -6.61 -21.90 -26.03
N PHE A 73 -6.70 -20.68 -25.50
CA PHE A 73 -5.98 -19.53 -26.05
C PHE A 73 -4.46 -19.75 -26.03
N THR A 74 -3.93 -20.25 -24.92
CA THR A 74 -2.49 -20.54 -24.78
C THR A 74 -2.03 -21.62 -25.74
N ALA A 75 -2.83 -22.68 -25.94
CA ALA A 75 -2.56 -23.70 -26.97
C ALA A 75 -2.57 -23.10 -28.38
N ALA A 76 -3.55 -22.23 -28.69
CA ALA A 76 -3.65 -21.57 -29.98
C ALA A 76 -2.42 -20.70 -30.32
N THR A 77 -1.86 -20.01 -29.32
CA THR A 77 -0.64 -19.20 -29.53
C THR A 77 0.59 -20.02 -29.91
N LYS A 78 0.61 -21.34 -29.67
CA LYS A 78 1.75 -22.22 -29.92
C LYS A 78 1.77 -22.87 -31.31
N GLY A 79 0.83 -22.58 -32.20
CA GLY A 79 0.91 -23.09 -33.59
C GLY A 79 -0.38 -23.14 -34.41
N GLN A 80 -1.46 -22.47 -33.99
CA GLN A 80 -2.75 -22.50 -34.69
C GLN A 80 -2.92 -21.37 -35.72
N SER A 81 -3.99 -21.45 -36.54
CA SER A 81 -4.31 -20.44 -37.54
C SER A 81 -4.63 -19.07 -36.89
N LYS A 82 -4.53 -17.99 -37.68
CA LYS A 82 -4.92 -16.65 -37.20
C LYS A 82 -6.41 -16.57 -36.84
N GLU A 83 -7.29 -17.32 -37.52
CA GLU A 83 -8.71 -17.37 -37.18
C GLU A 83 -8.95 -18.06 -35.83
N GLU A 84 -8.29 -19.20 -35.59
CA GLU A 84 -8.39 -19.95 -34.33
C GLU A 84 -7.91 -19.10 -33.14
N LEU A 85 -6.79 -18.38 -33.30
CA LEU A 85 -6.29 -17.46 -32.29
C LEU A 85 -7.27 -16.30 -32.01
N SER A 86 -7.90 -15.75 -33.06
CA SER A 86 -8.90 -14.68 -32.93
C SER A 86 -10.16 -15.17 -32.21
N ALA A 87 -10.65 -16.36 -32.58
CA ALA A 87 -11.80 -16.98 -31.93
C ALA A 87 -11.55 -17.30 -30.46
N ALA A 88 -10.39 -17.90 -30.13
CA ALA A 88 -9.99 -18.17 -28.75
C ALA A 88 -9.88 -16.89 -27.92
N LYS A 89 -9.34 -15.81 -28.51
CA LYS A 89 -9.27 -14.49 -27.86
C LYS A 89 -10.66 -13.89 -27.61
N LYS A 90 -11.62 -14.09 -28.51
CA LYS A 90 -13.00 -13.63 -28.33
C LYS A 90 -13.69 -14.39 -27.19
N ALA A 91 -13.61 -15.72 -27.20
CA ALA A 91 -14.20 -16.56 -26.16
C ALA A 91 -13.64 -16.23 -24.76
N LEU A 92 -12.32 -16.01 -24.67
CA LEU A 92 -11.67 -15.59 -23.42
C LEU A 92 -12.19 -14.24 -22.88
N ARG A 93 -12.53 -13.31 -23.78
CA ARG A 93 -13.08 -11.98 -23.40
C ARG A 93 -14.53 -12.06 -22.98
N GLU A 94 -15.31 -12.99 -23.52
CA GLU A 94 -16.70 -13.21 -23.13
C GLU A 94 -16.78 -13.71 -21.67
N GLU A 95 -15.84 -14.57 -21.27
CA GLU A 95 -15.75 -15.11 -19.90
C GLU A 95 -14.94 -14.25 -18.92
N GLN A 96 -14.52 -13.03 -19.31
CA GLN A 96 -13.60 -12.19 -18.52
C GLN A 96 -14.06 -11.92 -17.07
N ALA A 97 -15.38 -11.96 -16.83
CA ALA A 97 -15.94 -11.73 -15.49
C ALA A 97 -15.40 -12.73 -14.46
N GLY A 98 -15.20 -14.00 -14.85
CA GLY A 98 -14.65 -15.02 -13.96
C GLY A 98 -13.25 -14.69 -13.43
N LEU A 99 -12.37 -14.15 -14.29
CA LEU A 99 -11.06 -13.67 -13.85
C LEU A 99 -11.17 -12.42 -12.98
N LEU A 100 -11.95 -11.43 -13.42
CA LEU A 100 -12.03 -10.13 -12.75
C LEU A 100 -12.62 -10.25 -11.35
N GLU A 101 -13.68 -11.05 -11.19
CA GLU A 101 -14.27 -11.32 -9.89
C GLU A 101 -13.30 -12.08 -8.96
N ALA A 102 -12.50 -13.02 -9.50
CA ALA A 102 -11.49 -13.74 -8.74
C ALA A 102 -10.32 -12.84 -8.31
N LEU A 103 -9.90 -11.92 -9.18
CA LEU A 103 -8.87 -10.92 -8.86
C LEU A 103 -9.36 -9.87 -7.86
N ALA A 104 -10.66 -9.59 -7.80
CA ALA A 104 -11.23 -8.67 -6.82
C ALA A 104 -11.22 -9.26 -5.39
N LEU A 105 -11.05 -10.58 -5.23
CA LEU A 105 -10.98 -11.22 -3.92
C LEU A 105 -9.84 -10.63 -3.07
N PRO A 106 -10.10 -10.33 -1.79
CA PRO A 106 -9.06 -9.92 -0.88
C PRO A 106 -8.16 -11.11 -0.53
N ASN A 107 -7.01 -10.79 0.06
CA ASN A 107 -6.08 -11.75 0.63
C ASN A 107 -6.73 -12.56 1.76
N PHE A 108 -6.22 -13.78 1.97
CA PHE A 108 -6.63 -14.61 3.09
C PHE A 108 -6.35 -13.93 4.42
N VAL A 109 -7.22 -14.15 5.39
CA VAL A 109 -7.04 -13.66 6.75
C VAL A 109 -6.33 -14.74 7.56
N ASP A 110 -5.24 -14.37 8.22
CA ASP A 110 -4.50 -15.27 9.12
C ASP A 110 -4.93 -15.03 10.57
N GLU A 111 -4.78 -13.79 11.03
CA GLU A 111 -5.13 -13.40 12.39
C GLU A 111 -5.78 -12.02 12.43
N VAL A 112 -6.77 -11.88 13.32
CA VAL A 112 -7.51 -10.63 13.55
C VAL A 112 -7.61 -10.33 15.04
N GLY A 113 -7.64 -9.04 15.36
CA GLY A 113 -7.96 -8.57 16.69
C GLY A 113 -9.46 -8.64 16.98
N LYS A 114 -9.78 -8.64 18.27
CA LYS A 114 -11.16 -8.59 18.77
C LYS A 114 -11.59 -7.19 19.22
N GLN A 115 -10.62 -6.30 19.39
CA GLN A 115 -10.84 -4.96 19.89
C GLN A 115 -11.22 -4.04 18.73
N GLU A 116 -12.42 -3.48 18.83
CA GLU A 116 -12.90 -2.44 17.93
C GLU A 116 -12.06 -1.17 18.05
N ARG A 117 -12.02 -0.40 16.96
CA ARG A 117 -11.31 0.88 16.94
C ARG A 117 -11.90 1.82 18.00
N PRO A 118 -11.09 2.38 18.90
CA PRO A 118 -11.59 3.33 19.89
C PRO A 118 -12.09 4.61 19.21
N MET A 119 -13.07 5.26 19.83
CA MET A 119 -13.58 6.53 19.34
C MET A 119 -12.45 7.57 19.29
N LEU A 120 -12.35 8.26 18.15
CA LEU A 120 -11.40 9.35 17.98
C LEU A 120 -11.75 10.49 18.93
N LYS A 121 -10.84 10.83 19.84
CA LYS A 121 -11.00 12.02 20.68
C LYS A 121 -10.78 13.29 19.86
N SER A 122 -11.46 14.37 20.25
CA SER A 122 -11.29 15.68 19.63
C SER A 122 -9.81 16.10 19.67
N SER A 123 -9.40 16.76 18.60
CA SER A 123 -8.04 17.24 18.41
C SER A 123 -8.04 18.77 18.45
N LYS A 124 -7.04 19.35 19.11
CA LYS A 124 -6.93 20.78 19.42
C LYS A 124 -5.80 21.45 18.64
N HIS A 125 -4.93 20.68 18.00
CA HIS A 125 -3.77 21.17 17.25
C HIS A 125 -4.16 22.24 16.22
N ARG A 126 -5.31 22.07 15.56
CA ARG A 126 -5.74 22.99 14.51
C ARG A 126 -5.96 24.40 15.05
N ASP A 127 -6.79 24.53 16.07
CA ASP A 127 -7.13 25.85 16.64
C ASP A 127 -5.89 26.52 17.22
N TYR A 128 -5.06 25.75 17.92
CA TYR A 128 -3.78 26.23 18.46
C TYR A 128 -2.83 26.75 17.36
N LEU A 129 -2.56 25.96 16.33
CA LEU A 129 -1.61 26.34 15.28
C LEU A 129 -2.12 27.49 14.41
N VAL A 130 -3.43 27.57 14.17
CA VAL A 130 -4.05 28.70 13.46
C VAL A 130 -3.95 29.98 14.30
N GLN A 131 -4.30 29.90 15.60
CA GLN A 131 -4.21 31.04 16.51
C GLN A 131 -2.78 31.59 16.63
N LYS A 132 -1.77 30.71 16.57
CA LYS A 132 -0.35 31.09 16.57
C LYS A 132 0.18 31.52 15.20
N GLY A 133 -0.62 31.50 14.14
CA GLY A 133 -0.20 31.87 12.80
C GLY A 133 0.74 30.87 12.12
N HIS A 134 0.88 29.66 12.68
CA HIS A 134 1.76 28.62 12.13
C HIS A 134 1.06 27.64 11.20
N MET A 135 -0.27 27.73 11.09
CA MET A 135 -1.05 26.91 10.16
C MET A 135 -2.11 27.74 9.44
N ARG A 136 -2.21 27.52 8.12
CA ARG A 136 -3.32 28.00 7.28
C ARG A 136 -3.98 26.81 6.60
N VAL A 137 -5.30 26.80 6.59
CA VAL A 137 -6.11 25.74 5.95
C VAL A 137 -6.75 26.29 4.69
N ASP A 138 -6.51 25.62 3.56
CA ASP A 138 -7.27 25.84 2.33
C ASP A 138 -8.38 24.79 2.22
N LYS A 139 -9.61 25.25 2.46
CA LYS A 139 -10.81 24.41 2.45
C LYS A 139 -11.26 24.01 1.04
N GLU A 140 -10.94 24.82 0.03
CA GLU A 140 -11.37 24.60 -1.34
C GLU A 140 -10.63 23.38 -1.92
N ILE A 141 -9.29 23.40 -1.82
CA ILE A 141 -8.46 22.32 -2.34
C ILE A 141 -8.21 21.20 -1.34
N GLY A 142 -8.39 21.42 -0.03
CA GLY A 142 -8.17 20.41 1.01
C GLY A 142 -6.73 20.31 1.51
N VAL A 143 -6.00 21.43 1.56
CA VAL A 143 -4.56 21.47 1.84
C VAL A 143 -4.26 22.29 3.10
N VAL A 144 -3.19 21.90 3.81
CA VAL A 144 -2.67 22.58 4.99
C VAL A 144 -1.31 23.17 4.69
N HIS A 145 -1.13 24.45 5.01
CA HIS A 145 0.14 25.15 4.95
C HIS A 145 0.68 25.32 6.37
N LEU A 146 1.94 24.95 6.58
CA LEU A 146 2.64 25.11 7.84
C LEU A 146 3.79 26.11 7.69
N VAL A 147 4.02 26.91 8.74
CA VAL A 147 5.09 27.92 8.79
C VAL A 147 5.70 27.92 10.19
N GLY A 148 7.01 28.14 10.29
CA GLY A 148 7.73 28.23 11.57
C GLY A 148 8.10 26.86 12.16
N TYR A 149 8.19 26.77 13.49
CA TYR A 149 8.64 25.56 14.18
C TYR A 149 7.86 24.28 13.85
N PRO A 150 6.56 24.27 13.50
CA PRO A 150 5.90 23.02 13.11
C PRO A 150 6.55 22.38 11.88
N VAL A 151 7.09 23.18 10.95
CA VAL A 151 7.83 22.68 9.78
C VAL A 151 9.15 22.04 10.21
N LEU A 152 9.85 22.67 11.16
CA LEU A 152 11.12 22.17 11.70
C LEU A 152 10.92 20.86 12.47
N ILE A 153 9.89 20.79 13.33
CA ILE A 153 9.50 19.57 14.03
C ILE A 153 9.14 18.47 13.03
N ARG A 154 8.30 18.78 12.02
CA ARG A 154 7.93 17.82 10.98
C ARG A 154 9.15 17.25 10.25
N ASN A 155 10.12 18.10 9.90
CA ASN A 155 11.34 17.68 9.24
C ASN A 155 12.23 16.83 10.17
N ASN A 156 12.31 17.18 11.46
CA ASN A 156 13.07 16.40 12.43
C ASN A 156 12.44 15.02 12.66
N LEU A 157 11.11 14.94 12.79
CA LEU A 157 10.38 13.68 12.84
C LEU A 157 10.64 12.82 11.61
N LYS A 158 10.62 13.42 10.42
CA LYS A 158 10.97 12.73 9.16
C LYS A 158 12.35 12.07 9.26
N THR A 159 13.35 12.80 9.76
CA THR A 159 14.71 12.29 9.95
C THR A 159 14.74 11.16 10.97
N GLN A 160 14.10 11.32 12.14
CA GLN A 160 14.05 10.26 13.16
C GLN A 160 13.40 8.96 12.64
N PHE A 161 12.34 9.07 11.84
CA PHE A 161 11.71 7.88 11.24
C PHE A 161 12.60 7.18 10.20
N LEU A 162 13.44 7.94 9.49
CA LEU A 162 14.43 7.36 8.55
C LEU A 162 15.60 6.71 9.29
N GLU A 163 16.09 7.35 10.36
CA GLU A 163 17.16 6.83 11.22
C GLU A 163 16.73 5.55 11.96
N MET A 164 15.45 5.43 12.32
CA MET A 164 14.88 4.23 12.94
C MET A 164 15.10 2.95 12.09
N PHE A 165 15.23 3.09 10.77
CA PHE A 165 15.50 2.02 9.83
C PHE A 165 16.75 2.31 8.97
N GLU A 166 17.82 2.83 9.57
CA GLU A 166 19.06 3.20 8.85
C GLU A 166 19.68 2.06 8.02
N ASP A 167 19.38 0.81 8.38
CA ASP A 167 19.80 -0.40 7.68
C ASP A 167 18.99 -0.70 6.40
N ALA A 168 17.89 0.02 6.17
CA ALA A 168 17.07 -0.09 4.97
C ALA A 168 17.55 0.83 3.85
N ILE A 169 17.45 0.35 2.60
CA ILE A 169 17.84 1.09 1.40
C ILE A 169 16.90 2.28 1.23
N LEU A 170 17.44 3.50 1.29
CA LEU A 170 16.68 4.71 1.02
C LEU A 170 16.41 4.85 -0.48
N VAL A 171 15.13 4.92 -0.84
CA VAL A 171 14.68 5.09 -2.23
C VAL A 171 13.76 6.31 -2.36
N SER A 172 13.65 6.83 -3.58
CA SER A 172 12.72 7.89 -3.95
C SER A 172 11.79 7.39 -5.06
N PRO A 173 10.69 6.70 -4.74
CA PRO A 173 9.80 6.13 -5.73
C PRO A 173 8.96 7.22 -6.43
N SER A 174 8.39 6.87 -7.59
CA SER A 174 7.47 7.76 -8.31
C SER A 174 6.23 8.07 -7.46
N TYR A 175 5.79 9.32 -7.46
CA TYR A 175 4.53 9.72 -6.83
C TYR A 175 3.30 9.40 -7.69
N PHE A 176 3.52 8.95 -8.93
CA PHE A 176 2.50 8.54 -9.87
C PHE A 176 2.53 7.03 -10.05
N ALA A 177 1.35 6.42 -10.05
CA ALA A 177 1.15 5.03 -10.40
C ALA A 177 0.01 4.90 -11.41
N ARG A 178 0.16 3.97 -12.37
CA ARG A 178 -0.93 3.61 -13.28
C ARG A 178 -1.99 2.81 -12.54
N ALA A 179 -3.24 2.83 -13.03
CA ALA A 179 -4.36 2.04 -12.51
C ALA A 179 -4.00 0.56 -12.26
N ALA A 180 -3.23 -0.05 -13.18
CA ALA A 180 -2.81 -1.44 -13.05
C ALA A 180 -1.95 -1.74 -11.81
N ILE A 181 -1.22 -0.76 -11.27
CA ILE A 181 -0.47 -0.91 -10.01
C ILE A 181 -1.44 -0.89 -8.83
N LEU A 182 -2.41 0.02 -8.83
CA LEU A 182 -3.45 0.09 -7.79
C LEU A 182 -4.25 -1.22 -7.76
N GLU A 183 -4.59 -1.74 -8.94
CA GLU A 183 -5.24 -3.05 -9.10
C GLU A 183 -4.34 -4.20 -8.63
N GLY A 184 -3.04 -4.15 -8.95
CA GLY A 184 -2.07 -5.13 -8.46
C GLY A 184 -1.93 -5.14 -6.93
N VAL A 185 -2.14 -4.00 -6.28
CA VAL A 185 -2.18 -3.88 -4.81
C VAL A 185 -3.61 -4.12 -4.27
N ASN A 186 -4.63 -4.20 -5.13
CA ASN A 186 -6.05 -4.28 -4.80
C ASN A 186 -6.49 -3.15 -3.84
N VAL A 187 -6.23 -1.91 -4.25
CA VAL A 187 -6.70 -0.72 -3.52
C VAL A 187 -7.77 0.04 -4.31
N PRO A 188 -8.76 0.63 -3.63
CA PRO A 188 -9.81 1.41 -4.27
C PRO A 188 -9.26 2.67 -4.96
N GLU A 189 -9.55 2.83 -6.26
CA GLU A 189 -9.08 3.99 -7.04
C GLU A 189 -9.64 5.33 -6.50
N GLN A 190 -10.85 5.31 -5.92
CA GLN A 190 -11.51 6.51 -5.38
C GLN A 190 -10.76 7.15 -4.20
N ASP A 191 -9.84 6.43 -3.56
CA ASP A 191 -9.04 6.95 -2.46
C ASP A 191 -7.90 7.85 -2.95
N PHE A 192 -7.62 7.84 -4.26
CA PHE A 192 -6.50 8.50 -4.89
C PHE A 192 -6.94 9.64 -5.81
N VAL A 193 -6.02 10.59 -6.01
CA VAL A 193 -6.26 11.72 -6.91
C VAL A 193 -5.88 11.32 -8.33
N ARG A 194 -6.84 11.29 -9.25
CA ARG A 194 -6.57 11.02 -10.66
C ARG A 194 -5.73 12.13 -11.28
N PHE A 195 -4.72 11.74 -12.05
CA PHE A 195 -3.88 12.62 -12.84
C PHE A 195 -4.21 12.44 -14.33
N THR A 196 -4.29 13.56 -15.05
CA THR A 196 -4.55 13.59 -16.49
C THR A 196 -3.86 14.81 -17.11
N ASP A 197 -3.44 14.68 -18.37
CA ASP A 197 -2.99 15.82 -19.19
C ASP A 197 -4.17 16.60 -19.82
N GLY A 198 -5.41 16.21 -19.51
CA GLY A 198 -6.64 16.77 -20.06
C GLY A 198 -7.15 16.05 -21.31
N SER A 199 -6.39 15.11 -21.87
CA SER A 199 -6.82 14.29 -23.00
C SER A 199 -7.65 13.07 -22.57
N GLU A 200 -8.59 12.65 -23.43
CA GLU A 200 -9.35 11.42 -23.20
C GLU A 200 -8.51 10.15 -23.36
N THR A 201 -7.37 10.26 -24.06
CA THR A 201 -6.43 9.16 -24.32
C THR A 201 -5.38 8.99 -23.24
N PHE A 202 -5.34 9.88 -22.23
CA PHE A 202 -4.34 9.78 -21.19
C PHE A 202 -4.53 8.50 -20.37
N PRO A 203 -3.48 7.67 -20.21
CA PRO A 203 -3.54 6.47 -19.39
C PRO A 203 -4.06 6.77 -17.98
N PRO A 204 -5.05 6.03 -17.47
CA PRO A 204 -5.48 6.13 -16.07
C PRO A 204 -4.28 6.07 -15.11
N THR A 205 -3.96 7.22 -14.54
CA THR A 205 -2.80 7.45 -13.67
C THR A 205 -3.27 8.19 -12.43
N TYR A 206 -2.69 7.86 -11.29
CA TYR A 206 -3.08 8.35 -9.99
C TYR A 206 -1.88 8.88 -9.22
N LEU A 207 -2.09 9.97 -8.49
CA LEU A 207 -1.17 10.49 -7.50
C LEU A 207 -1.29 9.62 -6.25
N VAL A 208 -0.32 8.73 -6.06
CA VAL A 208 -0.23 7.84 -4.89
C VAL A 208 0.76 8.38 -3.85
N GLY A 209 1.71 9.21 -4.28
CA GLY A 209 2.77 9.73 -3.42
C GLY A 209 3.57 8.61 -2.73
N ASN A 210 4.13 8.93 -1.57
CA ASN A 210 4.85 7.94 -0.76
C ASN A 210 3.87 6.90 -0.18
N SER A 211 3.84 5.71 -0.77
CA SER A 211 2.85 4.67 -0.46
C SER A 211 3.32 3.28 -0.87
N LEU A 212 2.61 2.25 -0.42
CA LEU A 212 2.84 0.87 -0.88
C LEU A 212 2.84 0.76 -2.41
N CYS A 213 1.88 1.40 -3.10
CA CYS A 213 1.79 1.39 -4.57
C CYS A 213 3.07 1.92 -5.23
N SER A 214 3.65 3.00 -4.69
CA SER A 214 4.89 3.58 -5.21
C SER A 214 6.09 2.64 -5.02
N LEU A 215 6.19 1.98 -3.86
CA LEU A 215 7.31 1.09 -3.54
C LEU A 215 7.28 -0.21 -4.35
N VAL A 216 6.13 -0.88 -4.44
CA VAL A 216 6.02 -2.16 -5.17
C VAL A 216 6.17 -1.98 -6.68
N SER A 217 5.91 -0.77 -7.21
CA SER A 217 6.07 -0.47 -8.63
C SER A 217 7.50 -0.66 -9.14
N LEU A 218 8.49 -0.57 -8.24
CA LEU A 218 9.90 -0.78 -8.56
C LEU A 218 10.22 -2.22 -8.95
N PHE A 219 9.37 -3.18 -8.55
CA PHE A 219 9.69 -4.61 -8.61
C PHE A 219 8.81 -5.41 -9.57
N ILE A 220 7.96 -4.75 -10.35
CA ILE A 220 7.05 -5.42 -11.29
C ILE A 220 7.88 -6.34 -12.20
N ARG A 221 7.55 -7.65 -12.21
CA ARG A 221 8.24 -8.70 -12.99
C ARG A 221 9.71 -8.88 -12.65
N SER A 222 10.12 -8.52 -11.44
CA SER A 222 11.48 -8.73 -10.98
C SER A 222 11.67 -10.15 -10.47
N GLN A 223 12.82 -10.74 -10.79
CA GLN A 223 13.29 -12.00 -10.24
C GLN A 223 14.55 -11.73 -9.42
N PHE A 224 14.54 -12.10 -8.15
CA PHE A 224 15.65 -11.91 -7.22
C PHE A 224 16.49 -13.18 -7.11
N VAL A 225 17.81 -13.04 -7.20
CA VAL A 225 18.73 -14.15 -6.99
C VAL A 225 19.00 -14.29 -5.50
N ALA A 226 18.56 -15.38 -4.87
CA ALA A 226 18.58 -15.51 -3.41
C ALA A 226 19.98 -15.32 -2.83
N GLN A 227 21.00 -15.91 -3.46
CA GLN A 227 22.40 -15.88 -3.00
C GLN A 227 23.09 -14.51 -3.14
N LYS A 228 22.53 -13.57 -3.92
CA LYS A 228 23.14 -12.25 -4.16
C LYS A 228 22.60 -11.16 -3.23
N ASN A 229 21.57 -11.47 -2.44
CA ASN A 229 20.87 -10.49 -1.61
C ASN A 229 21.05 -10.83 -0.13
N THR A 230 21.09 -9.79 0.70
CA THR A 230 20.90 -9.94 2.15
C THR A 230 19.40 -9.87 2.43
N TRP A 231 18.86 -10.92 3.04
CA TRP A 231 17.42 -11.03 3.31
C TRP A 231 17.10 -10.67 4.77
N PRO A 232 15.94 -10.05 5.05
CA PRO A 232 15.00 -9.49 4.07
C PRO A 232 15.56 -8.23 3.39
N ILE A 233 15.18 -8.01 2.13
CA ILE A 233 15.50 -6.77 1.40
C ILE A 233 14.58 -5.68 1.92
N LYS A 234 15.14 -4.67 2.57
CA LYS A 234 14.40 -3.58 3.21
C LYS A 234 14.57 -2.29 2.41
N LEU A 235 13.46 -1.68 2.02
CA LEU A 235 13.45 -0.41 1.30
C LEU A 235 12.61 0.60 2.06
N GLN A 236 13.17 1.78 2.32
CA GLN A 236 12.45 2.85 2.96
C GLN A 236 12.39 4.10 2.10
N SER A 237 11.36 4.90 2.34
CA SER A 237 11.17 6.19 1.69
C SER A 237 10.37 7.12 2.61
N SER A 238 10.65 8.41 2.53
CA SER A 238 9.82 9.42 3.17
C SER A 238 9.45 10.53 2.20
N GLY A 239 8.18 10.90 2.19
CA GLY A 239 7.64 11.85 1.23
C GLY A 239 6.14 12.06 1.41
N VAL A 240 5.59 12.92 0.57
CA VAL A 240 4.17 13.27 0.62
C VAL A 240 3.34 12.15 0.01
N SER A 241 2.27 11.74 0.69
CA SER A 241 1.18 10.93 0.16
C SER A 241 -0.01 11.82 -0.18
N TYR A 242 -0.75 11.44 -1.22
CA TYR A 242 -1.92 12.17 -1.69
C TYR A 242 -3.20 11.38 -1.45
N HIS A 243 -4.26 12.08 -1.06
CA HIS A 243 -5.55 11.49 -0.71
C HIS A 243 -6.70 12.24 -1.38
N ALA A 244 -7.81 11.54 -1.58
CA ALA A 244 -9.10 12.14 -1.88
C ALA A 244 -9.46 13.21 -0.82
N LYS A 245 -10.23 14.22 -1.24
CA LYS A 245 -10.63 15.32 -0.35
C LYS A 245 -11.55 14.77 0.75
N ASN A 246 -11.32 15.22 1.98
CA ASN A 246 -12.14 14.92 3.14
C ASN A 246 -12.83 16.20 3.64
N ASP A 247 -13.93 16.06 4.37
CA ASP A 247 -14.68 17.19 4.95
C ASP A 247 -13.89 17.86 6.08
N THR A 248 -13.13 17.05 6.82
CA THR A 248 -12.20 17.55 7.85
C THR A 248 -10.84 17.80 7.22
N ILE A 249 -10.34 19.03 7.36
CA ILE A 249 -9.05 19.45 6.78
C ILE A 249 -8.18 20.03 7.89
N ASP A 250 -7.19 19.26 8.29
CA ASP A 250 -6.19 19.55 9.32
C ASP A 250 -4.94 18.68 9.08
N LEU A 251 -4.00 18.62 10.03
CA LEU A 251 -2.79 17.78 9.88
C LEU A 251 -3.11 16.29 9.76
N ALA A 252 -4.16 15.82 10.42
CA ALA A 252 -4.52 14.41 10.44
C ALA A 252 -5.26 13.94 9.18
N TYR A 253 -5.99 14.85 8.50
CA TYR A 253 -6.91 14.54 7.40
C TYR A 253 -6.71 15.37 6.13
N GLY A 254 -5.67 16.21 6.07
CA GLY A 254 -5.29 16.91 4.84
C GLY A 254 -5.04 15.97 3.67
N ARG A 255 -5.26 16.48 2.44
CA ARG A 255 -5.04 15.69 1.21
C ARG A 255 -3.59 15.35 0.98
N GLN A 256 -2.67 16.19 1.44
CA GLN A 256 -1.24 15.98 1.37
C GLN A 256 -0.75 15.69 2.78
N ARG A 257 -0.18 14.50 2.98
CA ARG A 257 0.38 14.11 4.29
C ARG A 257 1.76 13.53 4.12
N LEU A 258 2.72 14.02 4.90
CA LEU A 258 4.06 13.46 4.96
C LEU A 258 4.00 12.08 5.63
N LYS A 259 4.56 11.07 4.97
CA LYS A 259 4.68 9.71 5.49
C LYS A 259 6.11 9.21 5.45
N HIS A 260 6.44 8.32 6.36
CA HIS A 260 7.53 7.37 6.26
C HIS A 260 6.93 6.00 5.90
N CYS A 261 7.56 5.30 4.96
CA CYS A 261 7.12 4.01 4.47
C CYS A 261 8.33 3.08 4.38
N ILE A 262 8.18 1.83 4.80
CA ILE A 262 9.16 0.77 4.57
C ILE A 262 8.46 -0.48 4.03
N LEU A 263 9.08 -1.09 3.03
CA LEU A 263 8.68 -2.35 2.42
C LEU A 263 9.82 -3.35 2.62
N ALA A 264 9.53 -4.48 3.25
CA ALA A 264 10.43 -5.62 3.33
C ALA A 264 9.98 -6.71 2.36
N LEU A 265 10.93 -7.24 1.59
CA LEU A 265 10.77 -8.41 0.75
C LEU A 265 11.55 -9.58 1.40
N ALA A 266 10.86 -10.66 1.69
CA ALA A 266 11.39 -11.84 2.37
C ALA A 266 11.18 -13.10 1.52
N ILE A 267 12.03 -14.12 1.74
CA ILE A 267 11.92 -15.43 1.08
C ILE A 267 11.10 -16.43 1.90
N SER A 268 10.83 -16.14 3.18
CA SER A 268 10.05 -17.00 4.06
C SER A 268 9.13 -16.20 4.98
N ASP A 269 8.13 -16.87 5.55
CA ASP A 269 7.19 -16.26 6.49
C ASP A 269 7.86 -15.93 7.84
N GLU A 270 8.88 -16.69 8.25
CA GLU A 270 9.66 -16.43 9.46
C GLU A 270 10.41 -15.09 9.36
N GLN A 271 11.09 -14.83 8.24
CA GLN A 271 11.79 -13.55 8.02
C GLN A 271 10.81 -12.36 7.96
N MET A 272 9.63 -12.61 7.39
CA MET A 272 8.54 -11.63 7.35
C MET A 272 8.10 -11.26 8.78
N ASP A 273 7.86 -12.26 9.63
CA ASP A 273 7.44 -12.07 11.02
C ASP A 273 8.52 -11.44 11.90
N GLU A 274 9.78 -11.85 11.74
CA GLU A 274 10.92 -11.23 12.43
C GLU A 274 11.00 -9.73 12.13
N PHE A 275 10.91 -9.34 10.86
CA PHE A 275 10.94 -7.93 10.48
C PHE A 275 9.73 -7.14 11.04
N ALA A 276 8.54 -7.74 11.02
CA ALA A 276 7.35 -7.08 11.54
C ALA A 276 7.41 -6.88 13.07
N ASN A 277 7.95 -7.86 13.81
CA ASN A 277 8.16 -7.78 15.26
C ASN A 277 9.25 -6.75 15.63
N ASP A 278 10.34 -6.70 14.87
CA ASP A 278 11.37 -5.65 15.00
C ASP A 278 10.78 -4.26 14.73
N SER A 279 10.00 -4.12 13.65
CA SER A 279 9.29 -2.88 13.32
C SER A 279 8.34 -2.44 14.44
N MET A 280 7.61 -3.39 15.05
CA MET A 280 6.70 -3.10 16.16
C MET A 280 7.46 -2.54 17.36
N THR A 281 8.60 -3.12 17.69
CA THR A 281 9.46 -2.69 18.80
C THR A 281 10.03 -1.30 18.55
N ARG A 282 10.58 -1.06 17.36
CA ARG A 282 11.19 0.23 16.98
C ARG A 282 10.17 1.37 16.98
N ILE A 283 9.01 1.15 16.37
CA ILE A 283 7.93 2.16 16.31
C ILE A 283 7.39 2.44 17.71
N GLY A 284 7.19 1.41 18.53
CA GLY A 284 6.78 1.56 19.92
C GLY A 284 7.77 2.42 20.70
N ALA A 285 9.06 2.07 20.66
CA ALA A 285 10.11 2.81 21.36
C ALA A 285 10.20 4.28 20.91
N LEU A 286 10.13 4.56 19.60
CA LEU A 286 10.19 5.93 19.11
C LEU A 286 8.95 6.74 19.50
N LEU A 287 7.74 6.20 19.30
CA LEU A 287 6.50 6.96 19.49
C LEU A 287 6.14 7.11 20.99
N ASP A 288 6.26 6.05 21.78
CA ASP A 288 5.94 6.07 23.21
C ASP A 288 7.09 6.66 24.03
N GLU A 289 8.27 6.03 24.03
CA GLU A 289 9.37 6.47 24.90
C GLU A 289 10.05 7.75 24.39
N GLY A 290 10.31 7.83 23.08
CA GLY A 290 11.01 8.94 22.44
C GLY A 290 10.17 10.21 22.36
N LEU A 291 8.94 10.09 21.86
CA LEU A 291 8.02 11.21 21.62
C LEU A 291 6.98 11.41 22.73
N LYS A 292 6.91 10.51 23.73
CA LYS A 292 5.99 10.60 24.88
C LYS A 292 4.52 10.71 24.46
N LEU A 293 4.14 9.95 23.44
CA LEU A 293 2.75 9.83 23.01
C LEU A 293 2.07 8.67 23.74
N ASP A 294 0.78 8.80 24.06
CA ASP A 294 -0.01 7.71 24.70
C ASP A 294 -0.43 6.68 23.65
N ILE A 295 0.55 5.93 23.15
CA ILE A 295 0.40 5.00 22.04
C ILE A 295 -0.12 3.66 22.51
N LYS A 296 -1.12 3.15 21.78
CA LYS A 296 -1.62 1.79 21.95
C LYS A 296 -1.45 1.03 20.65
N ALA A 297 -0.75 -0.10 20.73
CA ALA A 297 -0.71 -1.06 19.65
C ALA A 297 -1.96 -1.94 19.70
N ARG A 298 -2.64 -2.10 18.56
CA ARG A 298 -3.86 -2.92 18.43
C ARG A 298 -3.80 -3.74 17.16
N LYS A 299 -4.08 -5.04 17.29
CA LYS A 299 -4.36 -5.89 16.13
C LYS A 299 -5.74 -5.53 15.57
N VAL A 300 -5.84 -5.27 14.27
CA VAL A 300 -7.08 -4.78 13.66
C VAL A 300 -8.11 -5.90 13.49
N THR A 301 -9.39 -5.53 13.46
CA THR A 301 -10.47 -6.49 13.15
C THR A 301 -10.49 -6.85 11.66
N GLY A 302 -11.11 -7.96 11.28
CA GLY A 302 -11.17 -8.42 9.88
C GLY A 302 -11.76 -7.38 8.92
N LYS A 303 -12.79 -6.64 9.34
CA LYS A 303 -13.41 -5.55 8.57
C LYS A 303 -12.51 -4.32 8.36
N GLU A 304 -11.48 -4.16 9.18
CA GLU A 304 -10.50 -3.06 9.11
C GLU A 304 -9.26 -3.44 8.28
N LEU A 305 -9.12 -4.71 7.89
CA LEU A 305 -8.03 -5.15 7.01
C LEU A 305 -8.24 -4.59 5.60
N ARG A 306 -7.17 -4.03 5.03
CA ARG A 306 -7.09 -3.70 3.61
C ARG A 306 -7.06 -4.99 2.80
N ASN A 307 -7.50 -4.94 1.55
CA ASN A 307 -7.65 -6.15 0.74
C ASN A 307 -6.35 -6.96 0.60
N PHE A 308 -5.18 -6.31 0.57
CA PHE A 308 -3.89 -6.99 0.45
C PHE A 308 -3.36 -7.61 1.75
N GLU A 309 -3.94 -7.31 2.91
CA GLU A 309 -3.37 -7.67 4.22
C GLU A 309 -3.86 -9.04 4.68
N THR A 310 -2.99 -9.89 5.20
CA THR A 310 -3.42 -11.11 5.94
C THR A 310 -3.70 -10.84 7.41
N GLN A 311 -2.95 -9.88 7.97
CA GLN A 311 -3.09 -9.35 9.32
C GLN A 311 -2.47 -7.94 9.37
N ALA A 312 -2.87 -7.14 10.36
CA ALA A 312 -2.26 -5.84 10.58
C ALA A 312 -2.29 -5.41 12.05
N ILE A 313 -1.29 -4.63 12.44
CA ILE A 313 -1.21 -3.92 13.73
C ILE A 313 -1.20 -2.43 13.45
N VAL A 314 -1.97 -1.68 14.23
CA VAL A 314 -1.99 -0.22 14.22
C VAL A 314 -1.46 0.32 15.52
N PHE A 315 -0.74 1.44 15.43
CA PHE A 315 -0.37 2.27 16.58
C PHE A 315 -1.30 3.46 16.61
N GLU A 316 -2.02 3.63 17.71
CA GLU A 316 -3.07 4.64 17.87
C GLU A 316 -2.81 5.51 19.09
N ASP A 317 -2.96 6.83 18.93
CA ASP A 317 -3.03 7.80 20.04
C ASP A 317 -4.43 8.39 20.07
N LYS A 318 -5.14 8.24 21.20
CA LYS A 318 -6.50 8.78 21.41
C LYS A 318 -7.46 8.46 20.23
N GLY A 319 -7.34 7.27 19.63
CA GLY A 319 -8.15 6.78 18.49
C GLY A 319 -7.71 7.24 17.08
N LEU A 320 -6.60 7.96 16.97
CA LEU A 320 -5.98 8.31 15.70
C LEU A 320 -4.85 7.33 15.38
N GLU A 321 -5.00 6.57 14.30
CA GLU A 321 -3.93 5.72 13.75
C GLU A 321 -2.77 6.60 13.26
N VAL A 322 -1.60 6.47 13.88
CA VAL A 322 -0.37 7.19 13.51
C VAL A 322 0.60 6.30 12.72
N ALA A 323 0.58 4.99 12.94
CA ALA A 323 1.36 4.02 12.17
C ALA A 323 0.59 2.70 11.99
N ARG A 324 0.96 1.95 10.95
CA ARG A 324 0.40 0.64 10.62
C ARG A 324 1.48 -0.30 10.10
N ILE A 325 1.49 -1.53 10.61
CA ILE A 325 2.28 -2.66 10.11
C ILE A 325 1.30 -3.64 9.44
N SER A 326 1.55 -3.94 8.17
CA SER A 326 0.72 -4.74 7.30
C SER A 326 1.48 -5.98 6.85
N TRP A 327 1.02 -7.15 7.26
CA TRP A 327 1.50 -8.41 6.69
C TRP A 327 0.74 -8.66 5.40
N ILE A 328 1.46 -8.94 4.32
CA ILE A 328 0.90 -9.10 2.98
C ILE A 328 1.05 -10.55 2.51
N GLY A 329 2.09 -11.26 2.98
CA GLY A 329 2.47 -12.55 2.42
C GLY A 329 2.84 -12.41 0.95
N ASP A 330 2.41 -13.36 0.11
CA ASP A 330 2.72 -13.35 -1.32
C ASP A 330 1.66 -12.65 -2.20
N TYR A 331 0.59 -12.09 -1.63
CA TYR A 331 -0.56 -11.60 -2.39
C TYR A 331 -0.19 -10.60 -3.50
N ILE A 332 0.55 -9.55 -3.16
CA ILE A 332 0.97 -8.55 -4.15
C ILE A 332 2.04 -9.11 -5.09
N SER A 333 2.96 -9.94 -4.57
CA SER A 333 4.02 -10.54 -5.37
C SER A 333 3.47 -11.46 -6.48
N ARG A 334 2.38 -12.21 -6.23
CA ARG A 334 1.65 -12.99 -7.24
C ARG A 334 1.01 -12.11 -8.31
N ARG A 335 0.45 -10.97 -7.91
CA ARG A 335 -0.23 -10.02 -8.80
C ARG A 335 0.73 -9.20 -9.64
N LEU A 336 1.93 -8.92 -9.13
CA LEU A 336 2.96 -8.12 -9.82
C LEU A 336 4.10 -8.98 -10.40
N ASN A 337 4.02 -10.31 -10.25
CA ASN A 337 5.02 -11.28 -10.66
C ASN A 337 6.42 -10.99 -10.08
N VAL A 338 6.51 -10.87 -8.76
CA VAL A 338 7.77 -10.63 -8.03
C VAL A 338 8.23 -11.94 -7.40
N THR A 339 9.32 -12.50 -7.91
CA THR A 339 9.75 -13.86 -7.54
C THR A 339 11.20 -13.93 -7.12
N ALA A 340 11.56 -15.04 -6.47
CA ALA A 340 12.93 -15.49 -6.33
C ALA A 340 13.36 -16.35 -7.55
N ASP A 341 14.65 -16.65 -7.64
CA ASP A 341 15.26 -17.48 -8.69
C ASP A 341 14.80 -18.94 -8.66
N ASN A 342 14.30 -19.42 -7.52
CA ASN A 342 13.63 -20.71 -7.39
C ASN A 342 12.17 -20.73 -7.92
N GLY A 343 11.63 -19.58 -8.30
CA GLY A 343 10.25 -19.43 -8.80
C GLY A 343 9.21 -19.08 -7.73
N ASP A 344 9.59 -19.08 -6.44
CA ASP A 344 8.69 -18.71 -5.36
C ASP A 344 8.38 -17.22 -5.35
N PHE A 345 7.17 -16.90 -4.92
CA PHE A 345 6.71 -15.53 -4.76
C PHE A 345 7.18 -14.95 -3.42
N LEU A 346 7.71 -13.72 -3.44
CA LEU A 346 8.28 -13.12 -2.23
C LEU A 346 7.20 -12.75 -1.20
N ARG A 347 7.51 -12.96 0.07
CA ARG A 347 6.70 -12.48 1.20
C ARG A 347 6.93 -11.00 1.41
N MET A 348 5.87 -10.24 1.68
CA MET A 348 5.96 -8.79 1.89
C MET A 348 5.43 -8.37 3.26
N VAL A 349 6.15 -7.45 3.91
CA VAL A 349 5.64 -6.62 5.01
C VAL A 349 5.74 -5.16 4.59
N TYR A 350 4.68 -4.41 4.85
CA TYR A 350 4.67 -2.98 4.66
C TYR A 350 4.40 -2.27 5.98
N VAL A 351 5.19 -1.25 6.27
CA VAL A 351 4.96 -0.36 7.40
C VAL A 351 4.78 1.04 6.87
N GLU A 352 3.79 1.74 7.41
CA GLU A 352 3.66 3.18 7.20
C GLU A 352 3.51 3.92 8.52
N THR A 353 4.19 5.06 8.62
CA THR A 353 4.02 6.03 9.70
C THR A 353 3.64 7.37 9.12
N ASN A 354 2.54 7.95 9.61
CA ASN A 354 2.04 9.23 9.16
C ASN A 354 2.63 10.35 10.02
N VAL A 355 3.64 11.03 9.48
CA VAL A 355 4.41 12.06 10.19
C VAL A 355 3.52 13.24 10.58
N ASP A 356 2.58 13.64 9.72
CA ASP A 356 1.67 14.75 10.04
C ASP A 356 0.67 14.40 11.15
N ARG A 357 0.24 13.14 11.25
CA ARG A 357 -0.59 12.68 12.38
C ARG A 357 0.18 12.63 13.69
N VAL A 358 1.45 12.20 13.65
CA VAL A 358 2.35 12.26 14.81
C VAL A 358 2.53 13.72 15.25
N LEU A 359 2.77 14.63 14.29
CA LEU A 359 2.88 16.06 14.54
C LEU A 359 1.61 16.64 15.20
N ALA A 360 0.43 16.25 14.70
CA ALA A 360 -0.85 16.67 15.28
C ALA A 360 -0.95 16.27 16.76
N ARG A 361 -0.51 15.05 17.11
CA ARG A 361 -0.55 14.55 18.49
C ARG A 361 0.46 15.21 19.41
N ILE A 362 1.65 15.55 18.92
CA ILE A 362 2.61 16.37 19.66
C ILE A 362 1.99 17.72 20.04
N PHE A 363 1.28 18.36 19.11
CA PHE A 363 0.61 19.64 19.40
C PHE A 363 -0.62 19.50 20.29
N ASP A 364 -1.41 18.43 20.15
CA ASP A 364 -2.48 18.15 21.10
C ASP A 364 -1.94 18.01 22.53
N ASN A 365 -0.85 17.27 22.70
CA ASN A 365 -0.22 17.09 24.01
C ASN A 365 0.36 18.40 24.56
N LEU A 366 0.93 19.25 23.71
CA LEU A 366 1.39 20.59 24.09
C LEU A 366 0.24 21.47 24.60
N VAL A 367 -0.90 21.45 23.90
CA VAL A 367 -2.11 22.18 24.33
C VAL A 367 -2.68 21.61 25.64
N ASP A 368 -2.53 20.30 25.87
CA ASP A 368 -2.90 19.64 27.13
C ASP A 368 -1.89 19.92 28.29
N GLY A 369 -0.86 20.74 28.05
CA GLY A 369 0.10 21.19 29.07
C GLY A 369 1.38 20.35 29.17
N ASN A 370 1.62 19.42 28.22
CA ASN A 370 2.85 18.64 28.18
C ASN A 370 4.00 19.40 27.52
N ASP A 371 5.22 19.07 27.93
CA ASP A 371 6.44 19.58 27.28
C ASP A 371 6.65 18.99 25.88
N ILE A 372 7.30 19.76 25.02
CA ILE A 372 7.83 19.25 23.74
C ILE A 372 8.91 18.19 24.02
N PRO A 373 8.86 17.01 23.34
CA PRO A 373 9.85 15.95 23.51
C PRO A 373 11.27 16.46 23.37
N LYS A 374 12.18 15.95 24.21
CA LYS A 374 13.57 16.46 24.28
C LYS A 374 14.26 16.44 22.92
N SER A 375 14.04 15.39 22.13
CA SER A 375 14.60 15.23 20.78
C SER A 375 14.14 16.32 19.79
N LEU A 376 13.03 17.02 20.08
CA LEU A 376 12.43 18.03 19.22
C LEU A 376 12.65 19.47 19.72
N ARG A 377 13.17 19.66 20.93
CA ARG A 377 13.32 21.02 21.54
C ARG A 377 14.21 21.94 20.73
N GLN A 378 15.27 21.41 20.11
CA GLN A 378 16.17 22.22 19.28
C GLN A 378 15.45 22.83 18.07
N ALA A 379 14.45 22.14 17.51
CA ALA A 379 13.65 22.64 16.40
C ALA A 379 12.74 23.82 16.77
N VAL A 380 12.51 24.04 18.08
CA VAL A 380 11.66 25.09 18.64
C VAL A 380 12.50 26.27 19.12
N GLY A 381 13.63 25.99 19.79
CA GLY A 381 14.53 27.02 20.31
C GLY A 381 15.22 27.88 19.24
N SER A 382 15.23 27.46 17.98
CA SER A 382 15.75 28.23 16.85
C SER A 382 14.74 29.17 16.18
N SER A 383 13.44 29.10 16.50
CA SER A 383 12.39 29.92 15.86
C SER A 383 11.83 31.05 16.73
N ASP A 384 12.00 30.97 18.05
CA ASP A 384 11.51 31.99 19.00
C ASP A 384 12.58 33.06 19.32
N ALA A 385 13.67 33.09 18.55
CA ALA A 385 14.62 34.20 18.51
C ALA A 385 14.21 35.21 17.43
N VAL A 386 13.06 35.87 17.62
CA VAL A 386 12.74 37.17 17.00
C VAL A 386 12.04 38.05 18.03
#